data_AF-A0A7V1CYG3-F1
#
_entry.id   AF-A0A7V1CYG3-F1
#
_cell.length_a   1.000
_cell.length_b   1.000
_cell.length_c   1.000
_cell.angle_alpha   90.00
_cell.angle_beta   90.00
_cell.angle_gamma   90.00
#
_symmetry.space_group_name_H-M   'P 1'
#
loop_
_entity.id
_entity.type
_entity.pdbx_description
1 polymer ?
#
loop_
_entity_poly.entity_id
_entity_poly.type
_entity_poly.pdbx_seq_one_letter_code
_entity_poly.pdbx_strand_id
1 'polypeptide(L)'
;MAIKPIIFSKSCIKTLTAVEADIRRSNQHEFQGVAPLKDIFGFNRVTKKASFSIRGDSRTYIVDLTWYDAREGNPNRSAEYRLYFQSSPVMEAAKEGDVIAIGYDNNNNIHCELIQSNRGTHKPTQWQISQGIA
;
A
#
# COMPACT_ATOMS: atom_id res chain seq x y z
N MET A 1 -18.55 6.26 14.90
CA MET A 1 -19.01 5.99 13.52
C MET A 1 -17.83 5.40 12.76
N ALA A 2 -17.96 4.23 12.14
CA ALA A 2 -16.86 3.61 11.40
C ALA A 2 -16.57 4.43 10.13
N ILE A 3 -15.31 4.79 9.91
CA ILE A 3 -14.87 5.41 8.66
C ILE A 3 -14.94 4.32 7.56
N LYS A 4 -15.43 4.70 6.37
CA LYS A 4 -15.79 3.83 5.23
C LYS A 4 -15.00 2.51 5.16
N PRO A 5 -15.64 1.33 5.34
CA PRO A 5 -14.98 0.04 5.16
C PRO A 5 -14.72 -0.22 3.67
N ILE A 6 -13.66 -0.96 3.36
CA ILE A 6 -13.38 -1.50 2.02
C ILE A 6 -13.56 -3.01 2.10
N ILE A 7 -14.41 -3.55 1.24
CA ILE A 7 -14.62 -4.99 1.11
C ILE A 7 -13.77 -5.47 -0.05
N PHE A 8 -12.77 -6.29 0.25
CA PHE A 8 -11.91 -6.90 -0.74
C PHE A 8 -12.41 -8.30 -1.11
N SER A 9 -12.43 -8.61 -2.41
CA SER A 9 -12.60 -9.98 -2.92
C SER A 9 -11.30 -10.78 -2.75
N LYS A 10 -10.16 -10.11 -2.90
CA LYS A 10 -8.81 -10.60 -2.59
C LYS A 10 -7.89 -9.43 -2.27
N SER A 11 -7.04 -9.58 -1.26
CA SER A 11 -6.13 -8.53 -0.81
C SER A 11 -4.83 -9.08 -0.25
N CYS A 12 -3.83 -8.20 -0.25
CA CYS A 12 -2.53 -8.40 0.34
C CYS A 12 -2.26 -7.23 1.28
N ILE A 13 -1.79 -7.53 2.48
CA ILE A 13 -1.32 -6.53 3.43
C ILE A 13 0.19 -6.64 3.49
N LYS A 14 0.88 -5.51 3.35
CA LYS A 14 2.34 -5.43 3.40
C LYS A 14 2.79 -4.32 4.33
N THR A 15 3.88 -4.56 5.03
CA THR A 15 4.66 -3.50 5.67
C THR A 15 5.64 -2.94 4.65
N LEU A 16 5.66 -1.61 4.50
CA LEU A 16 6.51 -0.93 3.55
C LEU A 16 7.95 -0.89 4.04
N THR A 17 8.87 -1.26 3.16
CA THR A 17 10.32 -1.05 3.37
C THR A 17 10.70 0.40 3.09
N ALA A 18 11.90 0.82 3.51
CA ALA A 18 12.42 2.16 3.17
C ALA A 18 12.41 2.45 1.65
N VAL A 19 12.70 1.46 0.81
CA VAL A 19 12.78 1.61 -0.65
C VAL A 19 11.40 1.81 -1.28
N GLU A 20 10.35 1.22 -0.69
CA GLU A 20 8.97 1.32 -1.19
C GLU A 20 8.24 2.57 -0.67
N ALA A 21 8.70 3.15 0.45
CA ALA A 21 8.02 4.27 1.12
C ALA A 21 8.72 5.64 0.94
N ASP A 22 10.05 5.69 0.87
CA ASP A 22 10.79 6.95 0.89
C ASP A 22 11.25 7.35 -0.52
N ILE A 23 10.51 8.30 -1.12
CA ILE A 23 10.80 8.89 -2.43
C ILE A 23 12.21 9.52 -2.48
N ARG A 24 12.76 9.98 -1.34
CA ARG A 24 14.11 10.57 -1.29
C ARG A 24 15.21 9.52 -1.28
N ARG A 25 14.92 8.31 -0.82
CA ARG A 25 15.85 7.17 -0.85
C ARG A 25 15.74 6.37 -2.13
N SER A 26 14.58 6.41 -2.77
CA SER A 26 14.29 5.63 -3.97
C SER A 26 13.39 6.43 -4.90
N ASN A 27 13.86 6.71 -6.11
CA ASN A 27 13.01 7.20 -7.20
C ASN A 27 12.04 6.12 -7.71
N GLN A 28 12.01 4.93 -7.10
CA GLN A 28 11.16 3.84 -7.53
C GLN A 28 9.77 3.99 -6.90
N HIS A 29 8.78 4.33 -7.72
CA HIS A 29 7.37 4.24 -7.35
C HIS A 29 6.86 2.82 -7.55
N GLU A 30 7.50 1.85 -6.89
CA GLU A 30 7.22 0.43 -7.12
C GLU A 30 7.15 -0.35 -5.80
N PHE A 31 6.11 -1.18 -5.65
CA PHE A 31 6.11 -2.23 -4.64
C PHE A 31 6.74 -3.50 -5.17
N GLN A 32 7.48 -4.19 -4.30
CA GLN A 32 8.08 -5.48 -4.62
C GLN A 32 6.99 -6.54 -4.80
N GLY A 33 7.07 -7.31 -5.89
CA GLY A 33 6.13 -8.39 -6.21
C GLY A 33 6.31 -9.61 -5.31
N VAL A 34 5.57 -9.63 -4.20
CA VAL A 34 5.51 -10.77 -3.28
C VAL A 34 4.51 -11.83 -3.75
N ALA A 35 4.59 -13.04 -3.21
CA ALA A 35 3.68 -14.13 -3.57
C ALA A 35 2.19 -13.75 -3.51
N PRO A 36 1.68 -13.10 -2.44
CA PRO A 36 0.28 -12.68 -2.42
C PRO A 36 -0.10 -11.67 -3.52
N LEU A 37 0.81 -10.79 -3.98
CA LEU A 37 0.52 -9.89 -5.09
C LEU A 37 0.45 -10.65 -6.42
N LYS A 38 1.26 -11.70 -6.59
CA LYS A 38 1.14 -12.63 -7.74
C LYS A 38 -0.22 -13.36 -7.72
N ASP A 39 -0.70 -13.78 -6.56
CA ASP A 39 -2.02 -14.42 -6.44
C ASP A 39 -3.17 -13.45 -6.77
N ILE A 40 -2.99 -12.16 -6.48
CA ILE A 40 -3.96 -11.11 -6.78
C ILE A 40 -3.94 -10.71 -8.25
N PHE A 41 -2.78 -10.44 -8.84
CA PHE A 41 -2.69 -9.88 -10.20
C PHE A 41 -2.41 -10.92 -11.27
N GLY A 42 -2.02 -12.13 -10.89
CA GLY A 42 -1.56 -13.18 -11.81
C GLY A 42 -0.18 -12.89 -12.36
N PHE A 43 0.13 -13.51 -13.50
CA PHE A 43 1.45 -13.45 -14.13
C PHE A 43 1.51 -12.53 -15.35
N ASN A 44 0.36 -12.03 -15.81
CA ASN A 44 0.24 -11.15 -16.97
C ASN A 44 0.38 -9.68 -16.55
N ARG A 45 0.82 -8.81 -17.47
CA ARG A 45 0.81 -7.36 -17.26
C ARG A 45 -0.63 -6.88 -17.03
N VAL A 46 -0.82 -6.05 -16.01
CA VAL A 46 -2.10 -5.36 -15.73
C VAL A 46 -1.83 -3.87 -15.61
N THR A 47 -2.53 -3.04 -16.39
CA THR A 47 -2.53 -1.57 -16.23
C THR A 47 -3.95 -1.12 -15.94
N LYS A 48 -4.16 -0.50 -14.77
CA LYS A 48 -5.48 -0.04 -14.32
C LYS A 48 -5.35 1.24 -13.48
N LYS A 49 -6.44 1.98 -13.40
CA LYS A 49 -6.61 3.01 -12.37
C LYS A 49 -6.92 2.33 -11.03
N ALA A 50 -6.28 2.82 -9.97
CA ALA A 50 -6.44 2.34 -8.61
C ALA A 50 -6.77 3.51 -7.67
N SER A 51 -7.57 3.23 -6.64
CA SER A 51 -7.88 4.20 -5.59
C SER A 51 -6.83 4.12 -4.50
N PHE A 52 -6.15 5.22 -4.22
CA PHE A 52 -5.21 5.36 -3.11
C PHE A 52 -5.85 6.19 -1.99
N SER A 53 -5.78 5.71 -0.76
CA SER A 53 -6.30 6.42 0.43
C SER A 53 -5.42 6.22 1.65
N ILE A 54 -5.56 7.10 2.64
CA ILE A 54 -4.99 6.92 3.98
C ILE A 54 -6.12 6.52 4.92
N ARG A 55 -5.95 5.45 5.68
CA ARG A 55 -6.93 4.99 6.66
C ARG A 55 -7.18 6.09 7.70
N GLY A 56 -8.44 6.54 7.78
CA GLY A 56 -8.84 7.62 8.68
C GLY A 56 -8.98 8.99 8.01
N ASP A 57 -8.53 9.13 6.76
CA ASP A 57 -8.76 10.30 5.91
C ASP A 57 -9.99 10.07 5.02
N SER A 58 -10.70 11.14 4.66
CA SER A 58 -11.85 11.10 3.74
C SER A 58 -11.44 11.21 2.26
N ARG A 59 -10.18 11.58 1.98
CA ARG A 59 -9.68 11.79 0.62
C ARG A 59 -9.30 10.47 -0.05
N THR A 60 -9.54 10.41 -1.35
CA THR A 60 -9.15 9.30 -2.22
C THR A 60 -8.57 9.86 -3.50
N TYR A 61 -7.48 9.26 -3.97
CA TYR A 61 -6.75 9.69 -5.15
C TYR A 61 -6.77 8.58 -6.18
N ILE A 62 -7.06 8.91 -7.44
CA ILE A 62 -7.03 7.94 -8.53
C ILE A 62 -5.65 7.96 -9.17
N VAL A 63 -4.97 6.82 -9.15
CA VAL A 63 -3.56 6.67 -9.54
C VAL A 63 -3.45 5.59 -10.61
N ASP A 64 -2.66 5.82 -11.65
CA ASP A 64 -2.34 4.77 -12.62
C ASP A 64 -1.37 3.76 -11.99
N LEU A 65 -1.71 2.49 -12.11
CA LEU A 65 -1.01 1.37 -11.49
C LEU A 65 -0.79 0.25 -12.49
N THR A 66 0.45 -0.25 -12.52
CA THR A 66 0.90 -1.28 -13.47
C THR A 66 1.59 -2.42 -12.74
N TRP A 67 1.00 -3.60 -12.81
CA TRP A 67 1.65 -4.87 -12.45
C TRP A 67 2.37 -5.43 -13.68
N TYR A 68 3.64 -5.79 -13.53
CA TYR A 68 4.44 -6.31 -14.65
C TYR A 68 5.63 -7.14 -14.16
N ASP A 69 6.20 -7.95 -15.06
CA ASP A 69 7.51 -8.56 -14.87
C ASP A 69 8.60 -7.58 -15.37
N ALA A 70 9.46 -7.11 -14.47
CA ALA A 70 10.56 -6.21 -14.79
C ALA A 70 11.67 -6.89 -15.65
N ARG A 71 11.59 -8.20 -15.84
CA ARG A 71 12.46 -9.01 -16.72
C ARG A 71 11.74 -9.52 -17.96
N GLU A 72 10.54 -9.01 -18.25
CA GLU A 72 9.78 -9.37 -19.46
C GLU A 72 10.68 -9.24 -20.71
N GLY A 73 10.75 -10.29 -21.51
CA GLY A 73 11.59 -10.35 -22.71
C GLY A 73 13.04 -10.81 -22.48
N ASN A 74 13.44 -11.16 -21.25
CA ASN A 74 14.75 -11.76 -20.96
C ASN A 74 14.64 -13.23 -20.53
N PRO A 75 14.74 -14.20 -21.46
CA PRO A 75 14.52 -15.62 -21.16
C PRO A 75 15.56 -16.24 -20.23
N ASN A 76 16.72 -15.61 -20.05
CA ASN A 76 17.80 -16.10 -19.20
C ASN A 76 17.70 -15.64 -17.73
N ARG A 77 16.65 -14.88 -17.39
CA ARG A 77 16.43 -14.34 -16.04
C ARG A 77 15.07 -14.80 -15.53
N SER A 78 15.02 -15.20 -14.26
CA SER A 78 13.74 -15.45 -13.60
C SER A 78 12.92 -14.16 -13.50
N ALA A 79 11.59 -14.30 -13.63
CA ALA A 79 10.65 -13.19 -13.54
C ALA A 79 10.81 -12.39 -12.24
N GLU A 80 10.78 -11.08 -12.35
CA GLU A 80 10.89 -10.13 -11.25
C GLU A 80 9.68 -9.21 -11.26
N TYR A 81 8.62 -9.65 -10.59
CA TYR A 81 7.36 -8.90 -10.60
C TYR A 81 7.43 -7.63 -9.75
N ARG A 82 6.84 -6.56 -10.26
CA ARG A 82 6.75 -5.26 -9.58
C ARG A 82 5.40 -4.61 -9.82
N LEU A 83 4.95 -3.84 -8.83
CA LEU A 83 3.73 -3.07 -8.89
C LEU A 83 4.08 -1.58 -8.92
N TYR A 84 4.17 -1.03 -10.12
CA TYR A 84 4.42 0.38 -10.35
C TYR A 84 3.16 1.21 -10.10
N PHE A 85 3.34 2.40 -9.54
CA PHE A 85 2.30 3.41 -9.36
C PHE A 85 2.84 4.79 -9.70
N GLN A 86 1.97 5.73 -10.06
CA GLN A 86 2.37 7.15 -10.16
C GLN A 86 2.42 7.81 -8.78
N SER A 87 3.20 8.90 -8.65
CA SER A 87 3.25 9.69 -7.42
C SER A 87 1.84 10.08 -6.95
N SER A 88 1.61 9.99 -5.65
CA SER A 88 0.35 10.40 -5.05
C SER A 88 0.58 10.96 -3.65
N PRO A 89 -0.29 11.86 -3.16
CA PRO A 89 -0.19 12.38 -1.79
C PRO A 89 -0.22 11.28 -0.72
N VAL A 90 -0.82 10.12 -1.03
CA VAL A 90 -0.84 8.95 -0.13
C VAL A 90 0.56 8.37 0.02
N MET A 91 1.26 8.14 -1.08
CA MET A 91 2.61 7.57 -1.05
C MET A 91 3.67 8.60 -0.65
N GLU A 92 3.45 9.89 -0.89
CA GLU A 92 4.29 10.97 -0.32
C GLU A 92 4.19 11.03 1.22
N ALA A 93 3.05 10.63 1.78
CA ALA A 93 2.85 10.56 3.22
C ALA A 93 3.35 9.25 3.84
N ALA A 94 3.70 8.24 3.04
CA ALA A 94 4.14 6.93 3.51
C ALA A 94 5.54 6.98 4.13
N LYS A 95 5.79 6.10 5.10
CA LYS A 95 7.09 5.91 5.72
C LYS A 95 7.41 4.43 5.84
N GLU A 96 8.70 4.12 5.97
CA GLU A 96 9.14 2.79 6.36
C GLU A 96 8.39 2.32 7.62
N GLY A 97 7.91 1.08 7.57
CA GLY A 97 7.14 0.48 8.65
C GLY A 97 5.64 0.78 8.60
N ASP A 98 5.17 1.73 7.78
CA ASP A 98 3.72 1.87 7.50
C ASP A 98 3.21 0.62 6.78
N VAL A 99 1.92 0.34 6.92
CA VAL A 99 1.27 -0.82 6.29
C VAL A 99 0.44 -0.36 5.11
N ILE A 100 0.42 -1.12 4.02
CA ILE A 100 -0.49 -0.88 2.90
C ILE A 100 -1.33 -2.14 2.62
N ALA A 101 -2.64 -1.96 2.49
CA ALA A 101 -3.56 -2.97 2.01
C ALA A 101 -3.84 -2.74 0.53
N ILE A 102 -3.56 -3.74 -0.30
CA ILE A 102 -3.72 -3.68 -1.76
C ILE A 102 -4.63 -4.82 -2.19
N GLY A 103 -5.65 -4.56 -3.00
CA GLY A 103 -6.53 -5.62 -3.47
C GLY A 103 -7.63 -5.18 -4.40
N TYR A 104 -8.41 -6.15 -4.88
CA TYR A 104 -9.62 -5.91 -5.65
C TYR A 104 -10.83 -5.86 -4.74
N ASP A 105 -11.77 -4.97 -5.03
CA ASP A 105 -13.14 -5.08 -4.51
C ASP A 105 -13.97 -6.09 -5.31
N ASN A 106 -15.25 -6.23 -4.98
CA ASN A 106 -16.19 -7.09 -5.69
C ASN A 106 -16.56 -6.58 -7.10
N ASN A 107 -16.19 -5.33 -7.43
CA ASN A 107 -16.43 -4.69 -8.71
C ASN A 107 -15.17 -4.65 -9.60
N ASN A 108 -14.12 -5.41 -9.25
CA ASN A 108 -12.83 -5.45 -9.95
C ASN A 108 -12.07 -4.10 -9.99
N ASN A 109 -12.35 -3.18 -9.06
CA ASN A 109 -11.54 -2.00 -8.84
C ASN A 109 -10.39 -2.29 -7.87
N ILE A 110 -9.23 -1.69 -8.11
CA ILE A 110 -8.06 -1.84 -7.24
C ILE A 110 -8.09 -0.74 -6.18
N HIS A 111 -7.90 -1.12 -4.93
CA HIS A 111 -7.72 -0.20 -3.81
C HIS A 111 -6.36 -0.42 -3.16
N CYS A 112 -5.68 0.67 -2.84
CA CYS A 112 -4.42 0.74 -2.12
C CYS A 112 -4.64 1.66 -0.91
N GLU A 113 -4.76 1.10 0.28
CA GLU A 113 -5.01 1.88 1.50
C GLU A 113 -3.80 1.85 2.42
N LEU A 114 -3.21 3.02 2.65
CA LEU A 114 -2.11 3.21 3.59
C LEU A 114 -2.66 3.30 5.02
N ILE A 115 -2.18 2.43 5.88
CA ILE A 115 -2.39 2.42 7.31
C ILE A 115 -1.09 2.89 7.94
N GLN A 116 -1.09 4.13 8.41
CA GLN A 116 0.08 4.71 9.05
C GLN A 116 0.32 4.02 10.39
N SER A 117 1.51 3.47 10.56
CA SER A 117 1.95 2.88 11.82
C SER A 117 2.03 3.96 12.88
N ASN A 118 1.76 3.62 14.15
CA ASN A 118 1.65 4.62 15.21
C ASN A 118 2.97 5.41 15.34
N ARG A 119 2.98 6.60 14.74
CA ARG A 119 4.12 7.53 14.75
C ARG A 119 4.10 8.16 16.12
N GLY A 120 4.86 7.58 17.06
CA GLY A 120 4.85 7.97 18.46
C GLY A 120 4.85 9.49 18.68
N THR A 121 3.66 10.05 18.85
CA THR A 121 3.41 11.10 19.81
C THR A 121 2.32 10.53 20.70
N HIS A 122 2.76 9.76 21.69
CA HIS A 122 1.90 9.29 22.75
C HIS A 122 1.32 10.53 23.44
N LYS A 123 0.12 10.98 23.05
CA LYS A 123 -0.74 11.70 23.98
C LYS A 123 -1.36 10.58 24.82
N PRO A 124 -0.92 10.37 26.08
CA PRO A 124 -1.56 9.37 26.92
C PRO A 124 -3.06 9.66 26.93
N THR A 125 -3.85 8.64 26.68
CA THR A 125 -5.29 8.75 26.86
C THR A 125 -5.55 9.01 28.36
N GLN A 126 -6.59 9.76 28.68
CA GLN A 126 -6.94 10.12 30.06
C GLN A 126 -7.06 8.89 30.99
N TRP A 127 -7.36 7.71 30.44
CA TRP A 127 -7.36 6.42 31.12
C TRP A 127 -5.98 5.93 31.60
N GLN A 128 -4.89 6.34 30.96
CA GLN A 128 -3.53 5.99 31.37
C GLN A 128 -3.01 6.90 32.50
N ILE A 129 -3.65 8.05 32.72
CA ILE A 129 -3.27 9.00 33.78
C ILE A 129 -3.89 8.59 35.13
N SER A 130 -5.04 7.91 35.12
CA SER A 130 -5.75 7.51 36.35
C SER A 130 -5.22 6.25 37.04
N GLN A 131 -4.20 5.59 36.49
CA GLN A 131 -3.54 4.43 37.12
C GLN A 131 -2.17 4.79 37.75
N GLY A 132 -1.87 6.09 37.87
CA GLY A 132 -0.55 6.59 38.27
C GLY A 132 -0.56 7.66 39.35
N ILE A 133 -1.59 7.75 40.19
CA ILE A 133 -1.55 8.56 41.42
C ILE A 133 -2.24 7.79 42.56
N ALA A 134 -1.40 7.33 43.50
CA ALA A 134 -1.63 6.88 44.88
C ALA A 134 -2.72 5.81 45.12
#